data_AF-A0A9W7CSA5-F1
#
_entry.id   AF-A0A9W7CSA5-F1
#
_cell.length_a   1.000
_cell.length_b   1.000
_cell.length_c   1.000
_cell.angle_alpha   90.00
_cell.angle_beta   90.00
_cell.angle_gamma   90.00
#
_symmetry.space_group_name_H-M   'P 1'
#
loop_
_entity.id
_entity.type
_entity.pdbx_description
1 polymer ?
#
loop_
_entity_poly.entity_id
_entity_poly.type
_entity_poly.pdbx_seq_one_letter_code
_entity_poly.pdbx_strand_id
1 'polypeptide(L)'
;MGFTYAPIIHESQIYNPLFYSDLGSDGSLMYAYAQTLFLSRNDYRLSYISGITLGIATEGLALVPGPGGNISGVGALSCSILTVNGSSVVAPPSYVIGITEGSAAASKALVLDSMLDVSEINALSATSLSGTLQTASQPNITSLGTLTSINTSGSLSMGGISISSSEISVLVGVSPGTAQASKALVLNSSLNISGIGSLSLLRVLLVRYRPPLNRT
;
A
#
# COMPACT_ATOMS: atom_id res chain seq x y z
N MET A 1 -40.37 -5.65 87.25
CA MET A 1 -40.66 -6.45 86.05
C MET A 1 -41.00 -5.48 84.92
N GLY A 2 -39.99 -4.95 84.23
CA GLY A 2 -40.21 -4.00 83.13
C GLY A 2 -40.41 -4.76 81.82
N PHE A 3 -41.54 -4.58 81.15
CA PHE A 3 -41.77 -5.19 79.85
C PHE A 3 -40.95 -4.45 78.79
N THR A 4 -39.92 -5.09 78.25
CA THR A 4 -39.25 -4.64 77.02
C THR A 4 -40.09 -5.09 75.83
N TYR A 5 -40.69 -4.14 75.12
CA TYR A 5 -41.37 -4.42 73.85
C TYR A 5 -40.34 -4.58 72.74
N ALA A 6 -40.50 -5.62 71.91
CA ALA A 6 -39.72 -5.75 70.69
C ALA A 6 -40.09 -4.58 69.74
N PRO A 7 -39.11 -3.96 69.07
CA PRO A 7 -39.36 -2.85 68.17
C PRO A 7 -40.31 -3.29 67.04
N ILE A 8 -41.32 -2.46 66.76
CA ILE A 8 -42.29 -2.71 65.68
C ILE A 8 -41.59 -2.39 64.36
N ILE A 9 -41.25 -3.43 63.61
CA ILE A 9 -40.76 -3.33 62.23
C ILE A 9 -41.94 -3.27 61.26
N HIS A 10 -42.06 -2.18 60.50
CA HIS A 10 -42.94 -2.09 59.34
C HIS A 10 -42.09 -2.16 58.07
N GLU A 11 -42.25 -3.22 57.29
CA GLU A 11 -41.64 -3.31 55.97
C GLU A 11 -42.58 -2.70 54.92
N SER A 12 -42.18 -1.58 54.32
CA SER A 12 -42.88 -0.99 53.18
C SER A 12 -42.42 -1.66 51.88
N GLN A 13 -43.38 -2.10 51.05
CA GLN A 13 -43.09 -2.86 49.83
C GLN A 13 -42.51 -2.02 48.67
N ILE A 14 -42.38 -0.71 48.82
CA ILE A 14 -41.93 0.18 47.72
C ILE A 14 -40.98 1.30 48.17
N TYR A 15 -40.66 1.40 49.46
CA TYR A 15 -39.81 2.45 50.00
C TYR A 15 -39.23 1.99 51.34
N ASN A 16 -37.95 1.62 51.39
CA ASN A 16 -37.27 1.34 52.66
C ASN A 16 -36.29 2.48 53.00
N PRO A 17 -36.76 3.64 53.49
CA PRO A 17 -35.97 4.33 54.47
C PRO A 17 -36.17 3.53 55.75
N LEU A 18 -35.13 2.84 56.21
CA LEU A 18 -35.09 2.38 57.59
C LEU A 18 -35.23 3.63 58.47
N PHE A 19 -36.45 4.01 58.82
CA PHE A 19 -36.66 4.97 59.87
C PHE A 19 -36.42 4.21 61.17
N TYR A 20 -35.49 4.70 61.97
CA TYR A 20 -35.38 4.25 63.34
C TYR A 20 -36.26 5.19 64.17
N SER A 21 -37.34 4.64 64.71
CA SER A 21 -38.09 5.31 65.76
C SER A 21 -37.42 4.95 67.09
N ASP A 22 -36.81 5.93 67.72
CA ASP A 22 -36.22 5.76 69.05
C ASP A 22 -37.06 6.54 70.07
N LEU A 23 -37.16 6.03 71.29
CA LEU A 23 -37.86 6.73 72.35
C LEU A 23 -36.91 7.76 72.96
N GLY A 24 -37.21 9.05 72.75
CA GLY A 24 -36.47 10.13 73.38
C GLY A 24 -36.51 10.01 74.90
N SER A 25 -35.51 10.54 75.59
CA SER A 25 -35.42 10.51 77.06
C SER A 25 -36.57 11.23 77.77
N ASP A 26 -37.41 11.97 77.03
CA ASP A 26 -38.62 12.63 77.48
C ASP A 26 -39.91 11.81 77.19
N GLY A 27 -39.78 10.61 76.63
CA GLY A 27 -40.90 9.73 76.30
C GLY A 27 -41.59 10.04 74.96
N SER A 28 -41.06 10.96 74.16
CA SER A 28 -41.57 11.24 72.82
C SER A 28 -40.94 10.32 71.77
N LEU A 29 -41.71 9.91 70.76
CA LEU A 29 -41.18 9.11 69.65
C LEU A 29 -40.46 10.04 68.67
N MET A 30 -39.14 9.90 68.57
CA MET A 30 -38.31 10.67 67.63
C MET A 30 -38.14 9.87 66.34
N TYR A 31 -38.27 10.55 65.19
CA TYR A 31 -38.16 9.95 63.86
C TYR A 31 -36.97 10.54 63.11
N ALA A 32 -36.00 9.71 62.71
CA ALA A 32 -34.89 10.12 61.87
C ALA A 32 -35.00 9.50 60.48
N TYR A 33 -34.94 10.34 59.43
CA TYR A 33 -34.94 9.87 58.05
C TYR A 33 -33.57 9.27 57.70
N ALA A 34 -33.51 7.98 57.34
CA ALA A 34 -32.36 7.43 56.64
C ALA A 34 -32.29 8.04 55.23
N GLN A 35 -31.18 8.72 54.93
CA GLN A 35 -31.00 9.52 53.71
C GLN A 35 -30.64 8.69 52.46
N THR A 36 -30.62 7.35 52.55
CA THR A 36 -30.17 6.48 51.46
C THR A 36 -31.35 5.91 50.68
N LEU A 37 -31.56 6.45 49.47
CA LEU A 37 -32.55 5.97 48.51
C LEU A 37 -32.08 4.65 47.87
N PHE A 38 -32.62 3.52 48.33
CA PHE A 38 -32.44 2.22 47.69
C PHE A 38 -33.48 2.02 46.59
N LEU A 39 -33.01 1.92 45.34
CA LEU A 39 -33.85 1.69 44.17
C LEU A 39 -33.81 0.21 43.81
N SER A 40 -34.97 -0.44 43.79
CA SER A 40 -35.06 -1.81 43.30
C SER A 40 -34.80 -1.87 41.78
N ARG A 41 -34.37 -3.02 41.25
CA ARG A 41 -34.19 -3.20 39.78
C ARG A 41 -35.49 -3.01 38.99
N ASN A 42 -36.64 -3.05 39.65
CA ASN A 42 -37.97 -2.90 39.06
C ASN A 42 -38.59 -1.52 39.35
N ASP A 43 -37.80 -0.57 39.87
CA ASP A 43 -38.26 0.79 40.07
C ASP A 43 -38.63 1.43 38.72
N TYR A 44 -39.81 2.02 38.61
CA TYR A 44 -40.32 2.60 37.36
C TYR A 44 -39.44 3.76 36.85
N ARG A 45 -38.70 4.42 37.75
CA ARG A 45 -37.74 5.48 37.38
C ARG A 45 -36.47 4.90 36.73
N LEU A 46 -36.31 3.58 36.82
CA LEU A 46 -35.31 2.76 36.15
C LEU A 46 -35.81 2.21 34.80
N SER A 47 -36.79 2.86 34.17
CA SER A 47 -37.36 2.45 32.87
C SER A 47 -36.30 2.20 31.78
N TYR A 48 -35.15 2.89 31.83
CA TYR A 48 -34.03 2.70 30.92
C TYR A 48 -33.14 1.48 31.26
N ILE A 49 -33.40 0.76 32.36
CA ILE A 49 -32.66 -0.42 32.86
C ILE A 49 -33.45 -1.73 32.71
N SER A 50 -34.78 -1.69 32.66
CA SER A 50 -35.60 -2.87 32.35
C SER A 50 -35.44 -3.25 30.88
N GLY A 51 -35.24 -4.54 30.59
CA GLY A 51 -35.07 -5.04 29.21
C GLY A 51 -33.67 -4.89 28.62
N ILE A 52 -32.68 -4.41 29.40
CA ILE A 52 -31.27 -4.42 28.97
C ILE A 52 -30.76 -5.86 28.86
N THR A 53 -30.26 -6.22 27.68
CA THR A 53 -29.37 -7.37 27.52
C THR A 53 -27.93 -6.87 27.53
N LEU A 54 -27.12 -7.36 28.48
CA LEU A 54 -25.72 -6.97 28.60
C LEU A 54 -24.98 -7.15 27.27
N GLY A 55 -24.26 -6.11 26.82
CA GLY A 55 -23.49 -6.14 25.57
C GLY A 55 -24.32 -5.98 24.28
N ILE A 56 -25.61 -5.63 24.37
CA ILE A 56 -26.44 -5.27 23.20
C ILE A 56 -27.01 -3.87 23.40
N ALA A 57 -26.63 -2.94 22.52
CA ALA A 57 -27.21 -1.60 22.49
C ALA A 57 -28.65 -1.68 21.95
N THR A 58 -29.60 -1.20 22.76
CA THR A 58 -31.02 -1.09 22.41
C THR A 58 -31.44 0.36 22.56
N GLU A 59 -32.20 0.89 21.62
CA GLU A 59 -32.63 2.29 21.60
C GLU A 59 -33.41 2.66 22.88
N GLY A 60 -33.09 3.81 23.47
CA GLY A 60 -33.77 4.32 24.67
C GLY A 60 -33.39 3.64 25.99
N LEU A 61 -32.51 2.63 25.97
CA LEU A 61 -32.00 1.94 27.16
C LEU A 61 -30.53 2.29 27.44
N ALA A 62 -30.05 2.03 28.66
CA ALA A 62 -28.66 2.27 28.99
C ALA A 62 -27.71 1.32 28.23
N LEU A 63 -26.58 1.87 27.76
CA LEU A 63 -25.47 1.11 27.18
C LEU A 63 -24.64 0.49 28.31
N VAL A 64 -24.77 -0.82 28.50
CA VAL A 64 -23.99 -1.55 29.50
C VAL A 64 -23.07 -2.52 28.78
N PRO A 65 -21.73 -2.38 28.93
CA PRO A 65 -20.79 -3.33 28.37
C PRO A 65 -21.10 -4.74 28.85
N GLY A 66 -21.07 -5.69 27.94
CA GLY A 66 -21.19 -7.10 28.28
C GLY A 66 -19.94 -7.62 28.99
N PRO A 67 -19.97 -8.88 29.42
CA PRO A 67 -18.75 -9.59 29.78
C PRO A 67 -17.65 -9.38 28.72
N GLY A 68 -16.45 -8.96 29.14
CA GLY A 68 -15.34 -8.64 28.24
C GLY A 68 -15.33 -7.21 27.67
N GLY A 69 -16.26 -6.33 28.08
CA GLY A 69 -16.27 -4.92 27.68
C GLY A 69 -16.90 -4.66 26.30
N ASN A 70 -17.44 -5.70 25.65
CA ASN A 70 -17.97 -5.63 24.30
C ASN A 70 -19.39 -5.03 24.27
N ILE A 71 -19.70 -4.34 23.18
CA ILE A 71 -21.04 -3.84 22.86
C ILE A 71 -21.35 -4.15 21.40
N SER A 72 -22.47 -4.81 21.15
CA SER A 72 -23.02 -5.13 19.83
C SER A 72 -24.33 -4.36 19.59
N GLY A 73 -24.81 -4.28 18.36
CA GLY A 73 -26.04 -3.52 18.05
C GLY A 73 -25.87 -2.00 18.03
N VAL A 74 -24.65 -1.50 18.27
CA VAL A 74 -24.33 -0.08 18.07
C VAL A 74 -24.24 0.18 16.58
N GLY A 75 -25.24 0.87 16.03
CA GLY A 75 -25.26 1.22 14.61
C GLY A 75 -24.19 2.24 14.22
N ALA A 76 -23.95 3.26 15.06
CA ALA A 76 -22.94 4.29 14.84
C ALA A 76 -22.36 4.80 16.17
N LEU A 77 -21.07 5.15 16.16
CA LEU A 77 -20.35 5.73 17.29
C LEU A 77 -19.93 7.16 16.93
N SER A 78 -20.48 8.16 17.63
CA SER A 78 -20.01 9.56 17.52
C SER A 78 -19.15 9.89 18.73
N CYS A 79 -17.86 10.12 18.49
CA CYS A 79 -16.89 10.43 19.54
C CYS A 79 -15.80 11.35 18.99
N SER A 80 -15.15 12.13 19.86
CA SER A 80 -14.03 12.99 19.46
C SER A 80 -12.78 12.19 19.07
N ILE A 81 -12.60 11.01 19.67
CA ILE A 81 -11.49 10.09 19.45
C ILE A 81 -12.02 8.66 19.56
N LEU A 82 -11.87 7.85 18.50
CA LEU A 82 -11.99 6.40 18.59
C LEU A 82 -10.61 5.83 18.85
N THR A 83 -10.42 5.16 19.97
CA THR A 83 -9.16 4.48 20.29
C THR A 83 -9.35 2.98 20.11
N VAL A 84 -8.52 2.34 19.29
CA VAL A 84 -8.49 0.87 19.13
C VAL A 84 -7.17 0.39 19.72
N ASN A 85 -7.22 -0.48 20.73
CA ASN A 85 -6.05 -1.01 21.45
C ASN A 85 -5.10 0.07 21.99
N GLY A 86 -5.64 1.15 22.58
CA GLY A 86 -4.85 2.23 23.19
C GLY A 86 -4.24 3.23 22.21
N SER A 87 -4.37 3.00 20.89
CA SER A 87 -3.99 3.95 19.86
C SER A 87 -5.21 4.68 19.34
N SER A 88 -5.17 6.00 19.37
CA SER A 88 -6.23 6.80 18.77
C SER A 88 -6.20 6.61 17.26
N VAL A 89 -7.34 6.29 16.67
CA VAL A 89 -7.62 6.37 15.23
C VAL A 89 -7.73 7.86 14.90
N VAL A 90 -6.61 8.59 15.01
CA VAL A 90 -6.54 10.04 14.79
C VAL A 90 -6.53 10.27 13.29
N ALA A 91 -7.67 10.69 12.75
CA ALA A 91 -8.03 10.67 11.32
C ALA A 91 -8.02 9.25 10.74
N PRO A 92 -8.95 8.87 9.84
CA PRO A 92 -8.83 7.57 9.20
C PRO A 92 -7.64 7.59 8.23
N PRO A 93 -6.76 6.57 8.20
CA PRO A 93 -6.15 6.19 6.94
C PRO A 93 -6.76 4.87 6.48
N SER A 94 -7.46 4.96 5.37
CA SER A 94 -8.55 4.15 4.83
C SER A 94 -8.20 2.72 4.37
N TYR A 95 -7.16 2.13 4.93
CA TYR A 95 -6.62 0.87 4.47
C TYR A 95 -6.52 -0.23 5.54
N VAL A 96 -6.76 0.07 6.81
CA VAL A 96 -6.31 -0.78 7.94
C VAL A 96 -7.39 -1.70 8.54
N ILE A 97 -8.22 -2.40 7.75
CA ILE A 97 -8.83 -3.65 8.30
C ILE A 97 -8.73 -4.78 7.26
N GLY A 98 -7.80 -5.71 7.53
CA GLY A 98 -7.68 -6.98 6.80
C GLY A 98 -6.92 -6.94 5.47
N ILE A 99 -6.14 -5.90 5.18
CA ILE A 99 -5.23 -5.86 4.01
C ILE A 99 -3.80 -6.23 4.41
N THR A 100 -3.00 -6.76 3.48
CA THR A 100 -1.55 -6.96 3.64
C THR A 100 -0.84 -5.85 2.87
N GLU A 101 0.03 -5.08 3.52
CA GLU A 101 0.83 -4.05 2.84
C GLU A 101 1.71 -4.68 1.75
N GLY A 102 1.89 -4.00 0.63
CA GLY A 102 2.71 -4.47 -0.49
C GLY A 102 2.13 -5.61 -1.33
N SER A 103 0.95 -6.15 -1.00
CA SER A 103 0.25 -7.17 -1.82
C SER A 103 -1.14 -6.68 -2.22
N ALA A 104 -1.39 -6.66 -3.52
CA ALA A 104 -2.71 -6.36 -4.04
C ALA A 104 -3.64 -7.58 -3.84
N ALA A 105 -4.69 -7.39 -3.04
CA ALA A 105 -5.75 -8.39 -2.87
C ALA A 105 -7.05 -7.94 -3.54
N ALA A 106 -7.79 -8.89 -4.11
CA ALA A 106 -9.06 -8.60 -4.78
C ALA A 106 -10.06 -7.91 -3.83
N SER A 107 -10.65 -6.81 -4.32
CA SER A 107 -11.68 -6.03 -3.59
C SER A 107 -11.21 -5.45 -2.24
N LYS A 108 -9.91 -5.24 -2.05
CA LYS A 108 -9.33 -4.59 -0.88
C LYS A 108 -8.61 -3.29 -1.26
N ALA A 109 -8.34 -2.46 -0.26
CA ALA A 109 -7.45 -1.31 -0.43
C ALA A 109 -6.03 -1.80 -0.76
N LEU A 110 -5.38 -1.10 -1.69
CA LEU A 110 -3.97 -1.31 -2.01
C LEU A 110 -3.13 -0.33 -1.21
N VAL A 111 -2.09 -0.83 -0.53
CA VAL A 111 -1.17 -0.02 0.28
C VAL A 111 0.25 -0.43 -0.02
N LEU A 112 1.11 0.59 -0.09
CA LEU A 112 2.53 0.45 -0.24
C LEU A 112 3.13 -0.21 1.01
N ASP A 113 4.11 -1.10 0.84
CA ASP A 113 4.88 -1.59 1.99
C ASP A 113 5.93 -0.58 2.46
N SER A 114 6.74 -0.99 3.44
CA SER A 114 7.85 -0.18 3.98
C SER A 114 8.93 0.22 2.96
N MET A 115 9.02 -0.50 1.83
CA MET A 115 9.93 -0.20 0.71
C MET A 115 9.24 0.59 -0.40
N LEU A 116 7.96 0.92 -0.22
CA LEU A 116 7.07 1.55 -1.19
C LEU A 116 6.71 0.64 -2.38
N ASP A 117 6.79 -0.67 -2.19
CA ASP A 117 6.51 -1.67 -3.21
C ASP A 117 5.04 -2.13 -3.19
N VAL A 118 4.61 -2.69 -4.32
CA VAL A 118 3.33 -3.38 -4.52
C VAL A 118 3.53 -4.59 -5.43
N SER A 119 2.96 -5.72 -5.03
CA SER A 119 2.99 -7.01 -5.74
C SER A 119 1.57 -7.55 -5.98
N GLU A 120 1.45 -8.65 -6.73
CA GLU A 120 0.19 -9.37 -7.00
C GLU A 120 -0.89 -8.61 -7.81
N ILE A 121 -0.52 -7.49 -8.46
CA ILE A 121 -1.39 -6.84 -9.45
C ILE A 121 -1.41 -7.69 -10.73
N ASN A 122 -2.56 -8.31 -11.02
CA ASN A 122 -2.73 -9.10 -12.25
C ASN A 122 -2.72 -8.25 -13.54
N ALA A 123 -3.28 -7.05 -13.50
CA ALA A 123 -3.30 -6.12 -14.63
C ALA A 123 -3.32 -4.67 -14.13
N LEU A 124 -2.41 -3.84 -14.67
CA LEU A 124 -2.32 -2.42 -14.38
C LEU A 124 -2.65 -1.62 -15.64
N SER A 125 -3.74 -0.85 -15.62
CA SER A 125 -4.05 0.14 -16.65
C SER A 125 -3.60 1.51 -16.16
N ALA A 126 -2.67 2.14 -16.87
CA ALA A 126 -2.11 3.44 -16.53
C ALA A 126 -1.94 4.29 -17.81
N THR A 127 -2.29 5.58 -17.75
CA THR A 127 -2.04 6.52 -18.85
C THR A 127 -0.56 6.84 -19.00
N SER A 128 0.18 6.81 -17.89
CA SER A 128 1.62 7.05 -17.86
C SER A 128 2.25 6.13 -16.82
N LEU A 129 3.34 5.48 -17.19
CA LEU A 129 4.15 4.67 -16.30
C LEU A 129 5.59 5.16 -16.43
N SER A 130 6.19 5.54 -15.31
CA SER A 130 7.58 5.96 -15.23
C SER A 130 8.36 4.97 -14.36
N GLY A 131 9.62 4.72 -14.70
CA GLY A 131 10.47 3.74 -14.02
C GLY A 131 11.03 2.68 -14.96
N THR A 132 11.60 1.64 -14.38
CA THR A 132 12.25 0.54 -15.11
C THR A 132 11.32 -0.65 -15.22
N LEU A 133 11.15 -1.18 -16.44
CA LEU A 133 10.48 -2.46 -16.67
C LEU A 133 11.52 -3.59 -16.55
N GLN A 134 11.44 -4.38 -15.49
CA GLN A 134 12.41 -5.45 -15.20
C GLN A 134 12.10 -6.78 -15.90
N THR A 135 10.93 -6.91 -16.52
CA THR A 135 10.52 -8.14 -17.23
C THR A 135 11.40 -8.38 -18.45
N ALA A 136 12.17 -9.48 -18.45
CA ALA A 136 13.14 -9.78 -19.51
C ALA A 136 12.50 -9.94 -20.91
N SER A 137 11.30 -10.52 -20.99
CA SER A 137 10.57 -10.68 -22.25
C SER A 137 9.35 -9.77 -22.29
N GLN A 138 9.30 -8.88 -23.29
CA GLN A 138 8.23 -7.89 -23.45
C GLN A 138 7.57 -8.04 -24.84
N PRO A 139 6.88 -9.16 -25.13
CA PRO A 139 6.44 -9.51 -26.49
C PRO A 139 5.33 -8.62 -27.05
N ASN A 140 4.63 -7.86 -26.20
CA ASN A 140 3.43 -7.11 -26.57
C ASN A 140 3.65 -5.59 -26.66
N ILE A 141 4.89 -5.11 -26.74
CA ILE A 141 5.16 -3.70 -27.03
C ILE A 141 4.87 -3.45 -28.51
N THR A 142 3.85 -2.64 -28.82
CA THR A 142 3.41 -2.37 -30.20
C THR A 142 3.74 -0.96 -30.69
N SER A 143 4.19 -0.05 -29.81
CA SER A 143 4.63 1.31 -30.15
C SER A 143 5.50 1.90 -29.06
N LEU A 144 6.41 2.78 -29.44
CA LEU A 144 7.35 3.48 -28.56
C LEU A 144 7.45 4.94 -28.99
N GLY A 145 7.92 5.81 -28.10
CA GLY A 145 8.39 7.15 -28.45
C GLY A 145 9.77 7.11 -29.10
N THR A 146 10.53 8.19 -28.97
CA THR A 146 11.93 8.23 -29.38
C THR A 146 12.79 7.41 -28.42
N LEU A 147 13.46 6.39 -28.96
CA LEU A 147 14.53 5.68 -28.24
C LEU A 147 15.86 6.37 -28.50
N THR A 148 16.62 6.63 -27.44
CA THR A 148 17.97 7.21 -27.55
C THR A 148 19.03 6.16 -27.90
N SER A 149 18.83 4.90 -27.47
CA SER A 149 19.77 3.80 -27.71
C SER A 149 19.09 2.45 -27.69
N ILE A 150 19.65 1.48 -28.45
CA ILE A 150 19.21 0.09 -28.46
C ILE A 150 20.45 -0.79 -28.29
N ASN A 151 20.45 -1.67 -27.29
CA ASN A 151 21.50 -2.67 -27.07
C ASN A 151 20.91 -4.07 -27.34
N THR A 152 21.55 -4.82 -28.23
CA THR A 152 21.18 -6.19 -28.57
C THR A 152 22.35 -7.13 -28.31
N SER A 153 22.11 -8.25 -27.64
CA SER A 153 23.13 -9.30 -27.39
C SER A 153 23.59 -10.02 -28.67
N GLY A 154 22.93 -9.74 -29.80
CA GLY A 154 23.30 -10.18 -31.13
C GLY A 154 22.93 -9.12 -32.14
N SER A 155 22.40 -9.53 -33.29
CA SER A 155 21.97 -8.60 -34.33
C SER A 155 20.81 -7.72 -33.85
N LEU A 156 20.91 -6.42 -34.15
CA LEU A 156 19.79 -5.51 -34.05
C LEU A 156 18.79 -5.82 -35.18
N SER A 157 17.70 -6.50 -34.83
CA SER A 157 16.59 -6.78 -35.73
C SER A 157 15.52 -5.70 -35.55
N MET A 158 15.40 -4.80 -36.51
CA MET A 158 14.43 -3.70 -36.45
C MET A 158 13.27 -4.00 -37.41
N GLY A 159 12.12 -4.40 -36.85
CA GLY A 159 10.85 -4.42 -37.58
C GLY A 159 10.38 -2.99 -37.80
N GLY A 160 10.57 -2.43 -38.99
CA GLY A 160 10.34 -1.00 -39.22
C GLY A 160 11.54 -0.08 -38.92
N ILE A 161 12.78 -0.57 -39.18
CA ILE A 161 14.09 0.15 -39.18
C ILE A 161 14.00 1.69 -39.25
N SER A 162 14.68 2.45 -38.37
CA SER A 162 15.00 3.87 -38.62
C SER A 162 16.38 4.30 -38.09
N ILE A 163 17.22 4.64 -39.06
CA ILE A 163 18.64 4.98 -39.01
C ILE A 163 18.78 6.47 -39.36
N SER A 164 19.77 7.18 -38.81
CA SER A 164 20.00 8.58 -39.21
C SER A 164 20.61 8.64 -40.63
N SER A 165 20.01 9.47 -41.48
CA SER A 165 19.97 9.22 -42.92
C SER A 165 21.30 9.38 -43.65
N SER A 166 22.06 10.39 -43.27
CA SER A 166 23.26 10.78 -43.98
C SER A 166 24.50 10.12 -43.41
N GLU A 167 24.40 9.50 -42.25
CA GLU A 167 25.56 9.22 -41.41
C GLU A 167 25.98 7.77 -41.47
N ILE A 168 25.02 6.85 -41.46
CA ILE A 168 25.35 5.49 -41.87
C ILE A 168 25.89 5.48 -43.32
N SER A 169 25.61 6.52 -44.11
CA SER A 169 26.06 6.69 -45.50
C SER A 169 27.58 6.63 -45.71
N VAL A 170 28.41 7.02 -44.75
CA VAL A 170 29.88 7.03 -44.96
C VAL A 170 30.52 5.65 -44.79
N LEU A 171 29.89 4.80 -43.96
CA LEU A 171 30.26 3.40 -43.80
C LEU A 171 29.54 2.49 -44.80
N VAL A 172 28.65 3.07 -45.63
CA VAL A 172 27.91 2.40 -46.70
C VAL A 172 28.69 2.46 -48.03
N GLY A 173 28.73 1.34 -48.74
CA GLY A 173 29.32 1.26 -50.10
C GLY A 173 30.83 1.13 -50.12
N VAL A 174 31.41 0.96 -48.94
CA VAL A 174 32.82 0.77 -48.75
C VAL A 174 33.23 -0.60 -49.31
N SER A 175 33.99 -0.61 -50.41
CA SER A 175 34.46 -1.84 -51.04
C SER A 175 35.84 -2.21 -50.52
N PRO A 176 36.00 -3.38 -49.88
CA PRO A 176 37.29 -3.95 -49.61
C PRO A 176 38.12 -4.01 -50.90
N GLY A 177 39.16 -3.19 -51.03
CA GLY A 177 40.07 -3.23 -52.18
C GLY A 177 40.15 -1.99 -53.05
N THR A 178 39.23 -1.05 -52.90
CA THR A 178 39.07 0.01 -53.89
C THR A 178 38.62 1.30 -53.24
N ALA A 179 39.35 2.38 -53.52
CA ALA A 179 39.05 3.70 -53.01
C ALA A 179 37.83 4.32 -53.69
N GLN A 180 36.96 4.95 -52.92
CA GLN A 180 35.82 5.72 -53.41
C GLN A 180 35.77 7.09 -52.72
N ALA A 181 35.30 8.10 -53.43
CA ALA A 181 35.18 9.45 -52.90
C ALA A 181 34.09 9.52 -51.83
N SER A 182 34.36 10.23 -50.72
CA SER A 182 33.41 10.46 -49.62
C SER A 182 32.86 9.20 -48.93
N LYS A 183 33.51 8.05 -49.12
CA LYS A 183 33.23 6.78 -48.43
C LYS A 183 34.41 6.37 -47.58
N ALA A 184 34.19 5.43 -46.67
CA ALA A 184 35.32 4.73 -46.05
C ALA A 184 36.09 3.91 -47.10
N LEU A 185 37.35 3.64 -46.78
CA LEU A 185 38.24 2.75 -47.53
C LEU A 185 38.39 1.46 -46.74
N VAL A 186 38.06 0.32 -47.35
CA VAL A 186 38.34 -0.98 -46.75
C VAL A 186 39.36 -1.71 -47.63
N LEU A 187 40.27 -2.44 -47.02
CA LEU A 187 41.27 -3.27 -47.70
C LEU A 187 40.63 -4.59 -48.14
N ASN A 188 41.01 -5.13 -49.30
CA ASN A 188 40.50 -6.45 -49.71
C ASN A 188 41.15 -7.59 -48.90
N SER A 189 40.73 -8.82 -49.20
CA SER A 189 41.25 -10.04 -48.58
C SER A 189 42.77 -10.24 -48.75
N SER A 190 43.38 -9.60 -49.76
CA SER A 190 44.82 -9.60 -50.00
C SER A 190 45.51 -8.30 -49.52
N LEU A 191 44.81 -7.49 -48.73
CA LEU A 191 45.29 -6.22 -48.16
C LEU A 191 45.66 -5.15 -49.18
N ASN A 192 45.05 -5.18 -50.35
CA ASN A 192 45.28 -4.18 -51.39
C ASN A 192 44.18 -3.13 -51.36
N ILE A 193 44.53 -1.93 -51.83
CA ILE A 193 43.60 -0.88 -52.24
C ILE A 193 44.06 -0.38 -53.62
N SER A 194 43.09 -0.17 -54.53
CA SER A 194 43.28 0.33 -55.89
C SER A 194 42.35 1.52 -56.16
N GLY A 195 42.55 2.25 -57.26
CA GLY A 195 41.72 3.40 -57.62
C GLY A 195 42.04 4.70 -56.88
N ILE A 196 43.14 4.76 -56.12
CA ILE A 196 43.63 6.02 -55.55
C ILE A 196 44.30 6.83 -56.65
N GLY A 197 43.68 7.95 -57.04
CA GLY A 197 44.20 8.82 -58.09
C GLY A 197 45.45 9.62 -57.70
N SER A 198 45.65 9.92 -56.41
CA SER A 198 46.85 10.60 -55.91
C SER A 198 47.09 10.29 -54.44
N LEU A 199 48.36 10.05 -54.10
CA LEU A 199 48.79 9.73 -52.74
C LEU A 199 50.01 10.60 -52.41
N SER A 200 49.82 11.62 -51.58
CA SER A 200 50.87 12.52 -51.13
C SER A 200 51.47 12.02 -49.82
N LEU A 201 52.77 11.63 -49.82
CA LEU A 201 53.46 10.99 -48.70
C LEU A 201 54.91 11.50 -48.60
N LEU A 202 55.49 11.53 -47.39
CA LEU A 202 56.86 11.98 -47.14
C LEU A 202 57.94 10.93 -47.50
N ARG A 203 57.63 9.64 -47.31
CA ARG A 203 58.49 8.50 -47.67
C ARG A 203 57.62 7.27 -47.96
N VAL A 204 58.01 6.48 -48.96
CA VAL A 204 57.45 5.16 -49.28
C VAL A 204 58.61 4.14 -49.33
N LEU A 205 58.41 2.94 -48.79
CA LEU A 205 59.36 1.81 -48.89
C LEU A 205 58.74 0.74 -49.80
N LEU A 206 59.38 0.44 -50.94
CA LEU A 206 58.97 -0.65 -51.85
C LEU A 206 59.89 -1.86 -51.66
N VAL A 207 59.32 -3.07 -51.57
CA VAL A 207 60.06 -4.34 -51.62
C VAL A 207 59.69 -5.08 -52.90
N ARG A 208 60.67 -5.48 -53.74
CA ARG A 208 60.42 -6.19 -55.02
C ARG A 208 60.90 -7.64 -54.97
N TYR A 209 60.14 -8.54 -55.61
CA TYR A 209 60.47 -9.97 -55.78
C TYR A 209 61.27 -10.20 -57.09
N ARG A 210 62.29 -11.10 -57.09
CA ARG A 210 63.05 -11.53 -58.30
C ARG A 210 62.78 -13.02 -58.61
N PRO A 211 62.09 -13.38 -59.72
CA PRO A 211 61.85 -14.78 -60.10
C PRO A 211 63.04 -15.45 -60.85
N PRO A 212 63.29 -16.76 -60.67
CA PRO A 212 64.35 -17.53 -61.34
C PRO A 212 63.97 -18.02 -62.76
N LEU A 213 64.97 -18.12 -63.66
CA LEU A 213 64.80 -18.44 -65.09
C LEU A 213 64.83 -19.97 -65.35
N ASN A 214 63.86 -20.45 -66.13
CA ASN A 214 64.08 -20.92 -67.52
C ASN A 214 63.73 -22.35 -67.94
N ARG A 215 63.40 -22.36 -69.25
CA ARG A 215 63.74 -23.26 -70.37
C ARG A 215 63.95 -24.75 -70.10
N THR A 216 62.96 -25.49 -70.64
CA THR A 216 63.03 -26.72 -71.47
C THR A 216 63.97 -27.82 -71.02
#